data_AF-A0A2E0Z6C1-F1
#
_entry.id   AF-A0A2E0Z6C1-F1
#
_cell.length_a   1.000
_cell.length_b   1.000
_cell.length_c   1.000
_cell.angle_alpha   90.00
_cell.angle_beta   90.00
_cell.angle_gamma   90.00
#
_symmetry.space_group_name_H-M   'P 1'
#
loop_
_entity.id
_entity.type
_entity.pdbx_description
1 polymer ?
#
loop_
_entity_poly.entity_id
_entity_poly.type
_entity_poly.pdbx_seq_one_letter_code
_entity_poly.pdbx_strand_id
1 'polypeptide(L)'
;MPVLTSTAFAGLQPAGEYSPLNGNWLGRVTRPFPLPHLGHIYLIFPGETAVSCNQITLNPNQYTLLTDPDEPVTLTGTVVNQGQTLVLLLSPGFILEMANFLNIPPGLNQLLHNVPLPQGDELSFLLAELTQVCAPPGQFALAEELLLDVVGEVLRLLRLRQQALDALAQRKQSTADDLLPRLLQARQLVEARFLDDLKVADVATAVSLSEFHFARLFKAAFGESLYQFIKRLRLDEARHRLLADTVSVTDLSLQVGYSSLSSFIHAFRRRFGLSPAQYREQLQNEQE
;
A
#
# COMPACT_ATOMS: atom_id res chain seq x y z
N MET A 1 -7.51 -7.66 -35.82
CA MET A 1 -8.14 -6.84 -34.77
C MET A 1 -7.87 -7.53 -33.44
N PRO A 2 -7.22 -6.88 -32.47
CA PRO A 2 -6.88 -7.57 -31.22
C PRO A 2 -8.15 -7.77 -30.39
N VAL A 3 -8.40 -9.02 -30.00
CA VAL A 3 -9.42 -9.41 -29.02
C VAL A 3 -8.78 -9.27 -27.64
N LEU A 4 -8.66 -8.02 -27.18
CA LEU A 4 -8.47 -7.68 -25.78
C LEU A 4 -9.72 -6.89 -25.41
N THR A 5 -10.57 -7.45 -24.56
CA THR A 5 -11.65 -6.69 -23.94
C THR A 5 -10.99 -5.70 -22.98
N SER A 6 -10.53 -4.55 -23.49
CA SER A 6 -10.20 -3.40 -22.65
C SER A 6 -11.53 -2.90 -22.10
N THR A 7 -11.92 -3.44 -20.95
CA THR A 7 -13.08 -2.92 -20.25
C THR A 7 -12.57 -1.74 -19.45
N ALA A 8 -12.74 -0.55 -20.00
CA ALA A 8 -12.49 0.68 -19.27
C ALA A 8 -13.59 0.85 -18.23
N PHE A 9 -13.20 1.08 -16.99
CA PHE A 9 -14.12 1.38 -15.90
C PHE A 9 -13.56 2.57 -15.12
N ALA A 10 -14.46 3.42 -14.61
CA ALA A 10 -14.23 4.83 -14.36
C ALA A 10 -14.07 5.65 -15.67
N GLY A 11 -15.18 5.87 -16.38
CA GLY A 11 -15.34 7.01 -17.31
C GLY A 11 -14.79 6.96 -18.73
N LEU A 12 -14.95 5.83 -19.44
CA LEU A 12 -15.17 5.92 -20.89
C LEU A 12 -16.67 5.87 -21.18
N GLN A 13 -17.35 7.01 -20.97
CA GLN A 13 -18.66 7.21 -21.59
C GLN A 13 -18.48 7.49 -23.09
N PRO A 14 -19.34 6.96 -23.97
CA PRO A 14 -19.31 7.26 -25.39
C PRO A 14 -19.88 8.67 -25.67
N ALA A 15 -19.28 9.73 -25.11
CA ALA A 15 -19.64 11.14 -25.42
C ALA A 15 -18.70 12.21 -24.81
N GLY A 16 -17.43 11.91 -24.49
CA GLY A 16 -16.43 12.98 -24.26
C GLY A 16 -16.36 13.63 -22.87
N GLU A 17 -17.00 13.07 -21.84
CA GLU A 17 -16.64 13.37 -20.44
C GLU A 17 -15.65 12.31 -19.96
N TYR A 18 -14.36 12.66 -19.96
CA TYR A 18 -13.30 11.81 -19.41
C TYR A 18 -13.37 11.83 -17.90
N SER A 19 -13.51 10.67 -17.27
CA SER A 19 -13.15 10.56 -15.85
C SER A 19 -11.65 10.85 -15.71
N PRO A 20 -11.25 11.66 -14.73
CA PRO A 20 -9.83 11.92 -14.46
C PRO A 20 -9.11 10.68 -13.89
N LEU A 21 -9.87 9.64 -13.54
CA LEU A 21 -9.46 8.30 -13.15
C LEU A 21 -9.83 7.31 -14.26
N ASN A 22 -8.87 6.57 -14.83
CA ASN A 22 -9.17 5.54 -15.83
C ASN A 22 -8.59 4.19 -15.41
N GLY A 23 -9.43 3.23 -15.03
CA GLY A 23 -9.01 1.84 -14.80
C GLY A 23 -9.06 1.06 -16.12
N ASN A 24 -7.93 0.48 -16.54
CA ASN A 24 -7.88 -0.41 -17.71
C ASN A 24 -7.57 -1.84 -17.28
N TRP A 25 -8.57 -2.71 -17.38
CA TRP A 25 -8.34 -4.14 -17.30
C TRP A 25 -7.86 -4.65 -18.66
N LEU A 26 -6.61 -5.11 -18.75
CA LEU A 26 -6.04 -5.60 -20.01
C LEU A 26 -6.26 -7.10 -20.23
N GLY A 27 -6.72 -7.82 -19.20
CA GLY A 27 -6.81 -9.27 -19.26
C GLY A 27 -5.45 -9.89 -19.59
N ARG A 28 -5.41 -10.83 -20.52
CA ARG A 28 -4.18 -11.57 -20.87
C ARG A 28 -3.30 -10.80 -21.86
N VAL A 29 -2.09 -10.42 -21.43
CA VAL A 29 -1.09 -9.78 -22.30
C VAL A 29 -0.40 -10.84 -23.19
N THR A 30 -1.08 -11.26 -24.27
CA THR A 30 -0.58 -12.28 -25.20
C THR A 30 0.34 -11.74 -26.30
N ARG A 31 0.38 -10.43 -26.47
CA ARG A 31 1.22 -9.71 -27.43
C ARG A 31 1.73 -8.42 -26.78
N PRO A 32 2.85 -7.85 -27.28
CA PRO A 32 3.30 -6.54 -26.83
C PRO A 32 2.18 -5.51 -26.91
N PHE A 33 1.91 -4.83 -25.80
CA PHE A 33 0.88 -3.81 -25.66
C PHE A 33 1.54 -2.47 -25.25
N PRO A 34 1.61 -1.49 -26.17
CA PRO A 34 2.13 -0.17 -25.83
C PRO A 34 1.12 0.58 -24.95
N LEU A 35 1.59 1.11 -23.82
CA LEU A 35 0.78 1.96 -22.96
C LEU A 35 0.68 3.37 -23.58
N PRO A 36 -0.52 3.99 -23.57
CA PRO A 36 -0.72 5.29 -24.18
C PRO A 36 -0.01 6.38 -23.38
N HIS A 37 0.96 7.08 -23.98
CA HIS A 37 1.70 8.17 -23.33
C HIS A 37 0.87 9.47 -23.33
N LEU A 38 0.00 9.60 -22.33
CA LEU A 38 -0.93 10.73 -22.14
C LEU A 38 -0.62 11.50 -20.84
N GLY A 39 0.62 11.42 -20.37
CA GLY A 39 1.04 11.96 -19.08
C GLY A 39 0.51 11.18 -17.87
N HIS A 40 -0.13 10.02 -18.04
CA HIS A 40 -0.69 9.25 -16.94
C HIS A 40 0.39 8.63 -16.02
N ILE A 41 -0.04 8.37 -14.78
CA ILE A 41 0.64 7.47 -13.86
C ILE A 41 0.09 6.06 -14.08
N TYR A 42 0.97 5.08 -14.26
CA TYR A 42 0.61 3.68 -14.47
C TYR A 42 0.88 2.89 -13.20
N LEU A 43 -0.15 2.26 -12.65
CA LEU A 43 0.01 1.19 -11.66
C LEU A 43 -0.22 -0.15 -12.37
N ILE A 44 0.82 -0.97 -12.43
CA ILE A 44 0.79 -2.25 -13.14
C ILE A 44 0.78 -3.38 -12.11
N PHE A 45 -0.25 -4.23 -12.16
CA PHE A 45 -0.38 -5.42 -11.31
C PHE A 45 -0.65 -6.65 -12.19
N PRO A 46 0.31 -7.58 -12.34
CA PRO A 46 0.21 -8.72 -13.22
C PRO A 46 -0.47 -9.94 -12.57
N GLY A 47 -1.03 -9.76 -11.36
CA GLY A 47 -1.80 -10.77 -10.63
C GLY A 47 -1.01 -12.08 -10.46
N GLU A 48 -1.55 -13.18 -10.98
CA GLU A 48 -0.95 -14.52 -10.87
C GLU A 48 0.25 -14.76 -11.81
N THR A 49 0.64 -13.78 -12.63
CA THR A 49 1.63 -13.99 -13.68
C THR A 49 2.73 -12.96 -13.72
N ALA A 50 3.81 -13.27 -14.46
CA ALA A 50 4.89 -12.34 -14.68
C ALA A 50 4.69 -11.58 -16.00
N VAL A 51 4.88 -10.27 -15.96
CA VAL A 51 4.81 -9.38 -17.12
C VAL A 51 6.08 -8.56 -17.17
N SER A 52 6.65 -8.41 -18.37
CA SER A 52 7.76 -7.50 -18.58
C SER A 52 7.26 -6.17 -19.08
N CYS A 53 7.71 -5.10 -18.42
CA CYS A 53 7.50 -3.72 -18.77
C CYS A 53 8.84 -3.16 -19.25
N ASN A 54 9.01 -3.01 -20.56
CA ASN A 54 10.31 -2.73 -21.18
C ASN A 54 11.38 -3.77 -20.73
N GLN A 55 12.41 -3.34 -19.99
CA GLN A 55 13.47 -4.21 -19.45
C GLN A 55 13.19 -4.72 -18.02
N ILE A 56 12.08 -4.31 -17.40
CA ILE A 56 11.75 -4.63 -16.01
C ILE A 56 10.78 -5.80 -15.99
N THR A 57 11.16 -6.93 -15.39
CA THR A 57 10.26 -8.06 -15.16
C THR A 57 9.53 -7.89 -13.83
N LEU A 58 8.20 -7.81 -13.88
CA LEU A 58 7.33 -7.82 -12.72
C LEU A 58 6.86 -9.26 -12.50
N ASN A 59 7.13 -9.83 -11.32
CA ASN A 59 6.67 -11.18 -10.97
C ASN A 59 5.20 -11.16 -10.50
N PRO A 60 4.57 -12.35 -10.34
CA PRO A 60 3.24 -12.43 -9.75
C PRO A 60 3.15 -11.71 -8.40
N ASN A 61 2.01 -11.09 -8.15
CA ASN A 61 1.70 -10.32 -6.94
C ASN A 61 2.65 -9.15 -6.65
N GLN A 62 3.41 -8.71 -7.66
CA GLN A 62 4.21 -7.49 -7.58
C GLN A 62 3.51 -6.38 -8.32
N TYR A 63 3.61 -5.15 -7.82
CA TYR A 63 3.12 -4.00 -8.53
C TYR A 63 4.16 -2.89 -8.52
N THR A 64 4.12 -2.10 -9.58
CA THR A 64 5.01 -0.95 -9.72
C THR A 64 4.21 0.24 -10.18
N LEU A 65 4.65 1.41 -9.72
CA LEU A 65 4.15 2.67 -10.20
C LEU A 65 5.17 3.27 -11.18
N LEU A 66 4.68 3.71 -12.33
CA LEU A 66 5.46 4.39 -13.36
C LEU A 66 4.83 5.74 -13.65
N THR A 67 5.65 6.78 -13.74
CA THR A 67 5.23 8.12 -14.14
C THR A 67 6.07 8.61 -15.28
N ASP A 68 5.40 9.27 -16.23
CA ASP A 68 6.02 10.06 -17.29
C ASP A 68 7.26 9.36 -17.88
N PRO A 69 7.07 8.16 -18.48
CA PRO A 69 8.21 7.40 -18.94
C PRO A 69 8.82 8.13 -20.15
N ASP A 70 10.11 8.46 -20.06
CA ASP A 70 10.89 9.11 -21.14
C ASP A 70 10.80 8.34 -22.47
N GLU A 71 10.60 7.02 -22.35
CA GLU A 71 10.37 6.11 -23.46
C GLU A 71 8.97 5.48 -23.38
N PRO A 72 8.31 5.24 -24.53
CA PRO A 72 7.03 4.55 -24.55
C PRO A 72 7.14 3.18 -23.86
N VAL A 73 6.26 2.96 -22.87
CA VAL A 73 6.23 1.69 -22.13
C VAL A 73 5.47 0.64 -22.92
N THR A 74 6.09 -0.51 -23.11
CA THR A 74 5.46 -1.68 -23.73
C THR A 74 5.38 -2.83 -22.73
N LEU A 75 4.16 -3.30 -22.49
CA LEU A 75 3.91 -4.50 -21.69
C LEU A 75 4.01 -5.74 -22.56
N THR A 76 4.73 -6.74 -22.09
CA THR A 76 4.93 -8.01 -22.77
C THR A 76 4.70 -9.15 -21.79
N GLY A 77 3.81 -10.08 -22.12
CA GLY A 77 3.63 -11.30 -21.33
C GLY A 77 4.88 -12.17 -21.38
N THR A 78 5.28 -12.74 -20.25
CA THR A 78 6.38 -13.71 -20.23
C THR A 78 5.88 -15.09 -20.68
N VAL A 79 6.76 -15.88 -21.31
CA VAL A 79 6.43 -17.18 -21.94
C VAL A 79 5.87 -18.21 -20.93
N VAL A 80 6.10 -17.98 -19.63
CA VAL A 80 5.82 -18.97 -18.58
C VAL A 80 4.36 -18.98 -18.12
N ASN A 81 3.55 -17.92 -18.35
CA ASN A 81 2.09 -18.01 -18.16
C ASN A 81 1.29 -16.81 -18.69
N GLN A 82 0.09 -17.07 -19.23
CA GLN A 82 -0.83 -16.10 -19.85
C GLN A 82 -1.88 -15.57 -18.86
N GLY A 83 -1.47 -14.88 -17.80
CA GLY A 83 -2.38 -14.39 -16.75
C GLY A 83 -2.91 -13.00 -17.00
N GLN A 84 -3.78 -12.55 -16.11
CA GLN A 84 -4.45 -11.26 -16.22
C GLN A 84 -3.57 -10.13 -15.68
N THR A 85 -3.63 -8.96 -16.31
CA THR A 85 -2.92 -7.76 -15.85
C THR A 85 -3.89 -6.60 -15.70
N LEU A 86 -3.90 -6.02 -14.51
CA LEU A 86 -4.59 -4.78 -14.22
C LEU A 86 -3.62 -3.62 -14.44
N VAL A 87 -4.05 -2.62 -15.22
CA VAL A 87 -3.30 -1.38 -15.42
C VAL A 87 -4.21 -0.21 -15.08
N LEU A 88 -3.86 0.53 -14.03
CA LEU A 88 -4.58 1.74 -13.66
C LEU A 88 -3.87 2.95 -14.26
N LEU A 89 -4.62 3.80 -14.96
CA LEU A 89 -4.17 5.07 -15.53
C LEU A 89 -4.74 6.20 -14.70
N LEU A 90 -3.86 6.87 -13.95
CA LEU A 90 -4.25 7.99 -13.10
C LEU A 90 -3.80 9.27 -13.80
N SER A 91 -4.70 10.25 -13.99
CA SER A 91 -4.31 11.54 -14.56
C SER A 91 -3.40 12.33 -13.60
N PRO A 92 -2.41 13.09 -14.10
CA PRO A 92 -1.59 13.96 -13.26
C PRO A 92 -2.39 14.95 -12.43
N GLY A 93 -3.44 15.54 -13.02
CA GLY A 93 -4.30 16.52 -12.34
C GLY A 93 -4.95 15.92 -11.09
N PHE A 94 -5.55 14.73 -11.24
CA PHE A 94 -6.16 14.02 -10.11
C PHE A 94 -5.15 13.68 -9.01
N ILE A 95 -3.97 13.20 -9.40
CA ILE A 95 -2.93 12.85 -8.42
C ILE A 95 -2.43 14.09 -7.69
N LEU A 96 -2.28 15.23 -8.37
CA LEU A 96 -1.92 16.50 -7.75
C LEU A 96 -3.00 16.99 -6.79
N GLU A 97 -4.28 16.88 -7.15
CA GLU A 97 -5.39 17.23 -6.28
C GLU A 97 -5.41 16.37 -5.02
N MET A 98 -5.27 15.05 -5.16
CA MET A 98 -5.24 14.14 -4.03
C MET A 98 -3.98 14.29 -3.18
N ALA A 99 -2.83 14.56 -3.80
CA ALA A 99 -1.60 14.88 -3.10
C ALA A 99 -1.75 16.14 -2.24
N ASN A 100 -2.35 17.20 -2.80
CA ASN A 100 -2.66 18.42 -2.05
C ASN A 100 -3.61 18.15 -0.89
N PHE A 101 -4.70 17.41 -1.13
CA PHE A 101 -5.65 17.01 -0.10
C PHE A 101 -4.98 16.26 1.07
N LEU A 102 -4.07 15.34 0.74
CA LEU A 102 -3.34 14.54 1.72
C LEU A 102 -2.11 15.26 2.31
N ASN A 103 -1.88 16.52 1.96
CA ASN A 103 -0.71 17.32 2.34
C ASN A 103 0.62 16.63 2.00
N ILE A 104 0.69 16.02 0.82
CA ILE A 104 1.93 15.47 0.26
C ILE A 104 2.72 16.64 -0.35
N PRO A 105 4.00 16.84 0.02
CA PRO A 105 4.82 17.93 -0.50
C PRO A 105 4.92 17.91 -2.03
N PRO A 106 5.06 19.09 -2.68
CA PRO A 106 5.34 19.17 -4.10
C PRO A 106 6.69 18.50 -4.41
N GLY A 107 6.70 17.56 -5.36
CA GLY A 107 7.86 16.69 -5.63
C GLY A 107 7.52 15.28 -6.10
N LEU A 108 6.22 14.94 -6.20
CA LEU A 108 5.72 13.63 -6.65
C LEU A 108 6.49 13.11 -7.88
N ASN A 109 6.74 13.93 -8.90
CA ASN A 109 7.42 13.47 -10.12
C ASN A 109 8.82 12.88 -9.85
N GLN A 110 9.57 13.36 -8.85
CA GLN A 110 10.88 12.79 -8.50
C GLN A 110 10.77 11.45 -7.75
N LEU A 111 9.60 11.19 -7.16
CA LEU A 111 9.36 10.04 -6.29
C LEU A 111 8.84 8.81 -6.99
N LEU A 112 8.40 8.91 -8.25
CA LEU A 112 7.48 7.95 -8.87
C LEU A 112 8.07 7.18 -10.05
N HIS A 113 9.32 7.46 -10.42
CA HIS A 113 9.99 6.68 -11.44
C HIS A 113 10.38 5.32 -10.88
N ASN A 114 9.67 4.28 -11.34
CA ASN A 114 9.94 2.88 -11.04
C ASN A 114 10.01 2.58 -9.53
N VAL A 115 8.93 2.91 -8.82
CA VAL A 115 8.82 2.62 -7.39
C VAL A 115 8.23 1.23 -7.21
N PRO A 116 9.04 0.22 -6.80
CA PRO A 116 8.47 -0.98 -6.24
C PRO A 116 7.81 -0.57 -4.93
N LEU A 117 6.49 -0.65 -4.91
CA LEU A 117 5.73 -0.52 -3.68
C LEU A 117 5.79 -1.87 -2.94
N PRO A 118 5.66 -1.85 -1.62
CA PRO A 118 6.10 -2.99 -0.84
C PRO A 118 4.95 -4.04 -0.75
N GLN A 119 5.23 -5.34 -0.75
CA GLN A 119 4.25 -6.41 -1.06
C GLN A 119 3.53 -7.00 0.16
N GLY A 120 2.32 -7.55 -0.06
CA GLY A 120 1.56 -8.29 0.96
C GLY A 120 0.83 -7.39 1.95
N ASP A 121 0.54 -6.17 1.52
CA ASP A 121 -0.12 -5.11 2.25
C ASP A 121 -1.58 -4.93 1.81
N GLU A 122 -2.25 -3.93 2.39
CA GLU A 122 -3.62 -3.55 2.06
C GLU A 122 -3.80 -3.23 0.57
N LEU A 123 -2.81 -2.58 -0.06
CA LEU A 123 -2.84 -2.29 -1.49
C LEU A 123 -2.85 -3.57 -2.34
N SER A 124 -2.06 -4.57 -1.95
CA SER A 124 -2.06 -5.88 -2.62
C SER A 124 -3.45 -6.54 -2.56
N PHE A 125 -4.13 -6.43 -1.42
CA PHE A 125 -5.49 -6.93 -1.24
C PHE A 125 -6.50 -6.17 -2.10
N LEU A 126 -6.49 -4.83 -2.04
CA LEU A 126 -7.37 -3.97 -2.84
C LEU A 126 -7.19 -4.19 -4.35
N LEU A 127 -5.94 -4.34 -4.82
CA LEU A 127 -5.66 -4.63 -6.23
C LEU A 127 -6.16 -6.01 -6.66
N ALA A 128 -6.05 -7.02 -5.78
CA ALA A 128 -6.57 -8.35 -6.05
C ALA A 128 -8.11 -8.34 -6.12
N GLU A 129 -8.76 -7.65 -5.19
CA GLU A 129 -10.22 -7.47 -5.17
C GLU A 129 -10.69 -6.70 -6.41
N LEU A 130 -10.06 -5.57 -6.71
CA LEU A 130 -10.35 -4.77 -7.90
C LEU A 130 -10.17 -5.61 -9.18
N THR A 131 -9.14 -6.45 -9.26
CA THR A 131 -8.95 -7.36 -10.39
C THR A 131 -10.12 -8.33 -10.56
N GLN A 132 -10.64 -8.89 -9.46
CA GLN A 132 -11.80 -9.79 -9.50
C GLN A 132 -13.09 -9.08 -9.94
N VAL A 133 -13.33 -7.88 -9.40
CA VAL A 133 -14.53 -7.07 -9.72
C VAL A 133 -14.53 -6.61 -11.17
N CYS A 134 -13.35 -6.32 -11.72
CA CYS A 134 -13.19 -5.86 -13.11
C CYS A 134 -13.14 -7.00 -14.13
N ALA A 135 -12.87 -8.24 -13.69
CA ALA A 135 -12.90 -9.39 -14.56
C ALA A 135 -14.33 -9.61 -15.13
N PRO A 136 -14.48 -9.96 -16.42
CA PRO A 136 -15.80 -10.17 -17.03
C PRO A 136 -16.66 -11.16 -16.24
N PRO A 137 -17.96 -10.85 -15.98
CA PRO A 137 -18.76 -9.83 -16.65
C PRO A 137 -18.61 -8.37 -16.15
N GLY A 138 -17.78 -8.09 -15.15
CA GLY A 138 -17.44 -6.73 -14.67
C GLY A 138 -18.55 -6.06 -13.85
N GLN A 139 -18.24 -5.64 -12.62
CA GLN A 139 -19.15 -4.88 -11.74
C GLN A 139 -18.66 -3.44 -11.56
N PHE A 140 -18.96 -2.56 -12.52
CA PHE A 140 -18.31 -1.26 -12.64
C PHE A 140 -18.55 -0.27 -11.49
N ALA A 141 -19.73 -0.31 -10.85
CA ALA A 141 -20.02 0.57 -9.72
C ALA A 141 -19.11 0.23 -8.52
N LEU A 142 -18.97 -1.06 -8.20
CA LEU A 142 -18.07 -1.53 -7.13
C LEU A 142 -16.60 -1.28 -7.48
N ALA A 143 -16.24 -1.35 -8.77
CA ALA A 143 -14.89 -1.10 -9.23
C ALA A 143 -14.46 0.36 -9.03
N GLU A 144 -15.39 1.32 -9.09
CA GLU A 144 -15.09 2.75 -8.89
C GLU A 144 -14.80 3.06 -7.41
N GLU A 145 -15.58 2.50 -6.50
CA GLU A 145 -15.33 2.62 -5.05
C GLU A 145 -13.96 2.03 -4.68
N LEU A 146 -13.67 0.81 -5.12
CA LEU A 146 -12.39 0.14 -4.90
C LEU A 146 -11.21 0.89 -5.55
N LEU A 147 -11.43 1.55 -6.70
CA LEU A 147 -10.40 2.35 -7.35
C LEU A 147 -9.97 3.54 -6.49
N LEU A 148 -10.92 4.20 -5.82
CA LEU A 148 -10.63 5.30 -4.89
C LEU A 148 -9.85 4.80 -3.68
N ASP A 149 -10.18 3.64 -3.14
CA ASP A 149 -9.44 3.02 -2.04
C ASP A 149 -8.01 2.68 -2.46
N VAL A 150 -7.83 2.07 -3.65
CA VAL A 150 -6.50 1.79 -4.24
C VAL A 150 -5.69 3.07 -4.38
N VAL A 151 -6.28 4.14 -4.91
CA VAL A 151 -5.59 5.43 -5.05
C VAL A 151 -5.21 6.00 -3.69
N GLY A 152 -6.14 6.00 -2.73
CA GLY A 152 -5.91 6.50 -1.38
C GLY A 152 -4.72 5.80 -0.73
N GLU A 153 -4.67 4.48 -0.87
CA GLU A 153 -3.60 3.66 -0.31
C GLU A 153 -2.26 3.87 -1.02
N VAL A 154 -2.25 3.98 -2.35
CA VAL A 154 -1.06 4.37 -3.12
C VAL A 154 -0.50 5.70 -2.61
N LEU A 155 -1.35 6.71 -2.45
CA LEU A 155 -0.91 8.03 -1.99
C LEU A 155 -0.44 8.01 -0.54
N ARG A 156 -1.06 7.20 0.32
CA ARG A 156 -0.60 6.97 1.71
C ARG A 156 0.82 6.40 1.72
N LEU A 157 1.09 5.38 0.89
CA LEU A 157 2.40 4.76 0.76
C LEU A 157 3.44 5.75 0.21
N LEU A 158 3.07 6.55 -0.79
CA LEU A 158 3.94 7.59 -1.35
C LEU A 158 4.28 8.68 -0.34
N ARG A 159 3.29 9.11 0.47
CA ARG A 159 3.52 10.07 1.56
C ARG A 159 4.49 9.51 2.60
N LEU A 160 4.31 8.26 3.00
CA LEU A 160 5.20 7.59 3.94
C LEU A 160 6.62 7.50 3.40
N ARG A 161 6.76 7.14 2.11
CA ARG A 161 8.05 7.11 1.41
C ARG A 161 8.72 8.49 1.40
N GLN A 162 7.98 9.55 1.08
CA GLN A 162 8.49 10.91 1.10
C GLN A 162 8.98 11.33 2.48
N GLN A 163 8.19 11.08 3.53
CA GLN A 163 8.58 11.39 4.91
C GLN A 163 9.87 10.67 5.32
N ALA A 164 9.99 9.39 4.94
CA ALA A 164 11.19 8.63 5.18
C ALA A 164 12.38 9.19 4.38
N LEU A 165 12.19 9.60 3.12
CA LEU A 165 13.22 10.25 2.32
C LEU A 165 13.69 11.56 2.94
N ASP A 166 12.78 12.46 3.31
CA ASP A 166 13.13 13.75 3.93
C ASP A 166 13.90 13.55 5.23
N ALA A 167 13.48 12.58 6.04
CA ALA A 167 14.19 12.24 7.26
C ALA A 167 15.58 11.63 7.02
N LEU A 168 15.76 10.93 5.88
CA LEU A 168 17.02 10.31 5.49
C LEU A 168 17.93 11.23 4.66
N ALA A 169 17.40 12.28 4.02
CA ALA A 169 18.11 13.19 3.10
C ALA A 169 19.28 13.95 3.76
N GLN A 170 19.32 14.00 5.10
CA GLN A 170 20.52 14.45 5.84
C GLN A 170 21.72 13.50 5.68
N ARG A 171 21.54 12.31 5.09
CA ARG A 171 22.57 11.34 4.71
C ARG A 171 22.69 11.32 3.19
N LYS A 172 23.90 11.15 2.66
CA LYS A 172 24.21 11.16 1.21
C LYS A 172 23.09 10.49 0.38
N GLN A 173 22.60 11.19 -0.65
CA GLN A 173 21.48 10.78 -1.52
C GLN A 173 21.58 9.32 -1.99
N SER A 174 22.76 8.89 -2.44
CA SER A 174 22.99 7.52 -2.95
C SER A 174 22.80 6.41 -1.89
N THR A 175 22.88 6.75 -0.61
CA THR A 175 22.64 5.80 0.50
C THR A 175 21.15 5.76 0.88
N ALA A 176 20.38 6.81 0.58
CA ALA A 176 18.94 6.85 0.86
C ALA A 176 18.17 5.95 -0.12
N ASP A 177 18.55 5.95 -1.39
CA ASP A 177 17.92 5.14 -2.45
C ASP A 177 18.02 3.63 -2.18
N ASP A 178 19.14 3.17 -1.63
CA ASP A 178 19.35 1.75 -1.26
C ASP A 178 18.65 1.35 0.05
N LEU A 179 18.59 2.27 1.02
CA LEU A 179 18.09 1.96 2.37
C LEU A 179 16.57 2.11 2.49
N LEU A 180 15.97 3.04 1.76
CA LEU A 180 14.55 3.32 1.86
C LEU A 180 13.67 2.12 1.48
N PRO A 181 13.88 1.39 0.36
CA PRO A 181 13.09 0.21 0.04
C PRO A 181 13.15 -0.83 1.16
N ARG A 182 14.33 -1.04 1.75
CA ARG A 182 14.53 -1.97 2.88
C ARG A 182 13.76 -1.52 4.13
N LEU A 183 13.73 -0.23 4.42
CA LEU A 183 12.99 0.30 5.58
C LEU A 183 11.48 0.23 5.40
N LEU A 184 10.98 0.50 4.19
CA LEU A 184 9.55 0.34 3.86
C LEU A 184 9.14 -1.14 3.93
N GLN A 185 9.96 -2.03 3.39
CA GLN A 185 9.75 -3.48 3.49
C GLN A 185 9.74 -3.95 4.95
N ALA A 186 10.68 -3.46 5.78
CA ALA A 186 10.70 -3.77 7.21
C ALA A 186 9.41 -3.30 7.91
N ARG A 187 8.93 -2.10 7.59
CA ARG A 187 7.70 -1.57 8.16
C ARG A 187 6.50 -2.43 7.81
N GLN A 188 6.36 -2.83 6.55
CA GLN A 188 5.26 -3.69 6.12
C GLN A 188 5.32 -5.09 6.73
N LEU A 189 6.51 -5.70 6.79
CA LEU A 189 6.69 -6.98 7.46
C LEU A 189 6.14 -6.91 8.89
N VAL A 190 6.36 -5.77 9.55
CA VAL A 190 5.84 -5.52 10.89
C VAL A 190 4.33 -5.27 10.88
N GLU A 191 3.80 -4.48 9.95
CA GLU A 191 2.35 -4.27 9.80
C GLU A 191 1.59 -5.58 9.51
N ALA A 192 2.19 -6.52 8.81
CA ALA A 192 1.59 -7.84 8.53
C ALA A 192 1.69 -8.82 9.70
N ARG A 193 2.64 -8.61 10.63
CA ARG A 193 3.01 -9.61 11.65
C ARG A 193 3.13 -9.03 13.06
N PHE A 194 2.55 -7.86 13.33
CA PHE A 194 2.72 -7.18 14.63
C PHE A 194 2.15 -7.97 15.81
N LEU A 195 1.25 -8.93 15.57
CA LEU A 195 0.71 -9.85 16.59
C LEU A 195 1.70 -10.96 16.96
N ASP A 196 2.67 -11.26 16.10
CA ASP A 196 3.74 -12.23 16.38
C ASP A 196 4.75 -11.66 17.39
N ASP A 197 5.56 -12.53 18.01
CA ASP A 197 6.71 -12.12 18.84
C ASP A 197 7.89 -11.65 17.99
N LEU A 198 7.72 -10.51 17.30
CA LEU A 198 8.75 -9.89 16.47
C LEU A 198 9.82 -9.19 17.30
N LYS A 199 11.08 -9.56 17.11
CA LYS A 199 12.24 -8.85 17.66
C LYS A 199 12.87 -7.95 16.61
N VAL A 200 13.60 -6.94 17.08
CA VAL A 200 14.33 -6.01 16.20
C VAL A 200 15.33 -6.75 15.32
N ALA A 201 16.01 -7.77 15.87
CA ALA A 201 16.93 -8.63 15.14
C ALA A 201 16.27 -9.39 13.97
N ASP A 202 15.03 -9.85 14.15
CA ASP A 202 14.30 -10.61 13.12
C ASP A 202 14.00 -9.72 11.91
N VAL A 203 13.49 -8.52 12.18
CA VAL A 203 13.15 -7.54 11.15
C VAL A 203 14.41 -7.02 10.45
N ALA A 204 15.47 -6.73 11.21
CA ALA A 204 16.74 -6.27 10.65
C ALA A 204 17.36 -7.32 9.71
N THR A 205 17.33 -8.59 10.11
CA THR A 205 17.83 -9.72 9.31
C THR A 205 17.03 -9.86 8.02
N ALA A 206 15.70 -9.77 8.09
CA ALA A 206 14.83 -9.87 6.93
C ALA A 206 15.12 -8.82 5.85
N VAL A 207 15.64 -7.66 6.23
CA VAL A 207 15.99 -6.57 5.30
C VAL A 207 17.50 -6.37 5.12
N SER A 208 18.29 -7.39 5.49
CA SER A 208 19.75 -7.42 5.31
C SER A 208 20.47 -6.21 5.92
N LEU A 209 20.10 -5.85 7.15
CA LEU A 209 20.74 -4.80 7.95
C LEU A 209 21.18 -5.36 9.31
N SER A 210 22.27 -4.82 9.86
CA SER A 210 22.61 -5.09 11.27
C SER A 210 21.55 -4.48 12.18
N GLU A 211 21.26 -5.11 13.32
CA GLU A 211 20.24 -4.68 14.28
C GLU A 211 20.45 -3.22 14.72
N PHE A 212 21.68 -2.84 15.08
CA PHE A 212 22.03 -1.49 15.49
C PHE A 212 21.78 -0.47 14.36
N HIS A 213 22.21 -0.80 13.13
CA HIS A 213 22.03 0.11 12.00
C HIS A 213 20.54 0.28 11.65
N PHE A 214 19.80 -0.84 11.63
CA PHE A 214 18.37 -0.86 11.38
C PHE A 214 17.59 -0.04 12.41
N ALA A 215 17.81 -0.27 13.71
CA ALA A 215 17.07 0.46 14.76
C ALA A 215 17.26 1.99 14.64
N ARG A 216 18.49 2.43 14.35
CA ARG A 216 18.81 3.85 14.14
C ARG A 216 18.13 4.41 12.89
N LEU A 217 18.16 3.66 11.78
CA LEU A 217 17.55 4.05 10.51
C LEU A 217 16.03 4.09 10.59
N PHE A 218 15.41 3.07 11.16
CA PHE A 218 13.97 2.96 11.29
C PHE A 218 13.40 4.13 12.12
N LYS A 219 14.03 4.43 13.26
CA LYS A 219 13.62 5.55 14.10
C LYS A 219 13.83 6.90 13.40
N ALA A 220 14.91 7.05 12.64
CA ALA A 220 15.13 8.27 11.86
C ALA A 220 14.04 8.42 10.79
N ALA A 221 13.78 7.38 10.00
CA ALA A 221 12.85 7.40 8.88
C ALA A 221 11.37 7.57 9.31
N PHE A 222 10.96 6.95 10.41
CA PHE A 222 9.54 6.87 10.81
C PHE A 222 9.22 7.61 12.11
N GLY A 223 10.19 8.29 12.73
CA GLY A 223 10.02 9.08 13.94
C GLY A 223 9.84 8.28 15.24
N GLU A 224 9.64 6.96 15.16
CA GLU A 224 9.46 6.07 16.31
C GLU A 224 10.34 4.82 16.21
N SER A 225 10.74 4.26 17.35
CA SER A 225 11.44 2.96 17.36
C SER A 225 10.52 1.82 16.91
N LEU A 226 11.09 0.74 16.36
CA LEU A 226 10.31 -0.43 15.96
C LEU A 226 9.43 -0.98 17.11
N TYR A 227 9.95 -0.99 18.34
CA TYR A 227 9.18 -1.41 19.51
C TYR A 227 7.97 -0.52 19.79
N GLN A 228 8.13 0.80 19.67
CA GLN A 228 7.03 1.75 19.81
C GLN A 228 5.99 1.56 18.70
N PHE A 229 6.45 1.31 17.47
CA PHE A 229 5.60 1.05 16.33
C PHE A 229 4.74 -0.22 16.51
N ILE A 230 5.36 -1.35 16.89
CA ILE A 230 4.62 -2.60 17.18
C ILE A 230 3.59 -2.38 18.29
N LYS A 231 3.98 -1.72 19.39
CA LYS A 231 3.05 -1.40 20.48
C LYS A 231 1.87 -0.57 20.02
N ARG A 232 2.13 0.42 19.16
CA ARG A 232 1.10 1.26 18.58
C ARG A 232 0.11 0.43 17.77
N LEU A 233 0.60 -0.40 16.84
CA LEU A 233 -0.26 -1.29 16.04
C LEU A 233 -1.11 -2.21 16.90
N ARG A 234 -0.52 -2.85 17.93
CA ARG A 234 -1.25 -3.72 18.86
C ARG A 234 -2.36 -2.99 19.63
N LEU A 235 -2.13 -1.74 20.02
CA LEU A 235 -3.14 -0.93 20.71
C LEU A 235 -4.24 -0.46 19.76
N ASP A 236 -3.88 -0.09 18.53
CA ASP A 236 -4.86 0.29 17.50
C ASP A 236 -5.75 -0.91 17.17
N GLU A 237 -5.18 -2.10 16.99
CA GLU A 237 -5.92 -3.36 16.80
C GLU A 237 -6.82 -3.69 18.01
N ALA A 238 -6.31 -3.52 19.23
CA ALA A 238 -7.14 -3.70 20.42
C ALA A 238 -8.36 -2.77 20.41
N ARG A 239 -8.17 -1.50 20.03
CA ARG A 239 -9.26 -0.54 19.88
C ARG A 239 -10.27 -1.00 18.82
N HIS A 240 -9.81 -1.50 17.68
CA HIS A 240 -10.69 -2.03 16.63
C HIS A 240 -11.50 -3.25 17.11
N ARG A 241 -10.89 -4.19 17.83
CA ARG A 241 -11.60 -5.34 18.38
C ARG A 241 -12.57 -4.98 19.51
N LEU A 242 -12.28 -3.93 20.28
CA LEU A 242 -13.23 -3.41 21.28
C LEU A 242 -14.53 -2.88 20.65
N LEU A 243 -14.49 -2.43 19.39
CA LEU A 243 -15.68 -1.98 18.65
C LEU A 243 -16.52 -3.16 18.13
N ALA A 244 -15.87 -4.25 17.75
CA ALA A 244 -16.50 -5.34 17.01
C ALA A 244 -16.89 -6.56 17.85
N ASP A 245 -16.26 -6.76 19.03
CA ASP A 245 -16.25 -8.06 19.69
C ASP A 245 -16.73 -8.03 21.16
N THR A 246 -17.34 -9.13 21.59
CA THR A 246 -17.80 -9.36 22.98
C THR A 246 -16.71 -9.95 23.88
N VAL A 247 -15.52 -10.21 23.33
CA VAL A 247 -14.35 -10.79 24.04
C VAL A 247 -14.00 -10.01 25.31
N SER A 248 -13.56 -10.72 26.35
CA SER A 248 -13.15 -10.10 27.61
C SER A 248 -11.91 -9.23 27.43
N VAL A 249 -11.75 -8.17 28.24
CA VAL A 249 -10.56 -7.30 28.18
C VAL A 249 -9.27 -8.09 28.44
N THR A 250 -9.36 -9.13 29.28
CA THR A 250 -8.24 -10.04 29.59
C THR A 250 -7.81 -10.83 28.37
N ASP A 251 -8.74 -11.50 27.69
CA ASP A 251 -8.44 -12.31 26.52
C ASP A 251 -7.95 -11.44 25.37
N LEU A 252 -8.56 -10.27 25.17
CA LEU A 252 -8.11 -9.30 24.18
C LEU A 252 -6.66 -8.90 24.41
N SER A 253 -6.25 -8.66 25.66
CA SER A 253 -4.86 -8.28 25.98
C SER A 253 -3.85 -9.35 25.54
N LEU A 254 -4.18 -10.63 25.72
CA LEU A 254 -3.34 -11.75 25.31
C LEU A 254 -3.32 -11.87 23.77
N GLN A 255 -4.49 -11.76 23.13
CA GLN A 255 -4.62 -11.84 21.67
C GLN A 255 -3.86 -10.75 20.94
N VAL A 256 -3.80 -9.53 21.49
CA VAL A 256 -3.01 -8.43 20.91
C VAL A 256 -1.54 -8.46 21.33
N GLY A 257 -1.08 -9.54 21.95
CA GLY A 257 0.34 -9.79 22.23
C GLY A 257 0.90 -9.11 23.49
N TYR A 258 0.07 -8.78 24.48
CA TYR A 258 0.56 -8.34 25.79
C TYR A 258 0.69 -9.54 26.74
N SER A 259 1.80 -9.61 27.47
CA SER A 259 2.05 -10.67 28.46
C SER A 259 1.35 -10.45 29.81
N SER A 260 0.81 -9.25 30.06
CA SER A 260 0.03 -8.96 31.25
C SER A 260 -1.08 -7.94 31.00
N LEU A 261 -2.25 -8.20 31.58
CA LEU A 261 -3.42 -7.32 31.50
C LEU A 261 -3.13 -5.92 32.04
N SER A 262 -2.39 -5.81 33.17
CA SER A 262 -2.05 -4.51 33.75
C SER A 262 -1.22 -3.65 32.80
N SER A 263 -0.23 -4.25 32.14
CA SER A 263 0.61 -3.54 31.17
C SER A 263 -0.20 -3.08 29.95
N PHE A 264 -1.14 -3.91 29.49
CA PHE A 264 -2.09 -3.55 28.44
C PHE A 264 -2.98 -2.38 28.85
N ILE A 265 -3.65 -2.44 30.00
CA ILE A 265 -4.55 -1.37 30.48
C ILE A 265 -3.80 -0.04 30.61
N HIS A 266 -2.59 -0.06 31.20
CA HIS A 266 -1.77 1.15 31.33
C HIS A 266 -1.38 1.73 29.96
N ALA A 267 -0.95 0.88 29.03
CA ALA A 267 -0.57 1.31 27.69
C ALA A 267 -1.77 1.86 26.89
N PHE A 268 -2.91 1.18 26.96
CA PHE A 268 -4.15 1.58 26.30
C PHE A 268 -4.66 2.91 26.83
N ARG A 269 -4.74 3.07 28.16
CA ARG A 269 -5.15 4.33 28.80
C ARG A 269 -4.20 5.48 28.48
N ARG A 270 -2.90 5.23 28.44
CA ARG A 270 -1.91 6.24 28.06
C ARG A 270 -2.11 6.74 26.62
N ARG A 271 -2.54 5.87 25.71
CA ARG A 271 -2.72 6.20 24.29
C ARG A 271 -4.08 6.83 24.00
N PHE A 272 -5.16 6.29 24.57
CA PHE A 272 -6.54 6.66 24.23
C PHE A 272 -7.27 7.43 25.33
N GLY A 273 -6.62 7.72 26.46
CA GLY A 273 -7.17 8.48 27.58
C GLY A 273 -8.07 7.67 28.53
N LEU A 274 -8.69 6.60 28.04
CA LEU A 274 -9.61 5.74 28.78
C LEU A 274 -9.06 4.32 28.93
N SER A 275 -9.47 3.61 29.99
CA SER A 275 -9.21 2.17 30.07
C SER A 275 -10.02 1.41 28.99
N PRO A 276 -9.60 0.20 28.57
CA PRO A 276 -10.35 -0.60 27.59
C PRO A 276 -11.83 -0.81 27.95
N ALA A 277 -12.13 -1.02 29.24
CA ALA A 277 -13.49 -1.21 29.72
C ALA A 277 -14.33 0.07 29.61
N GLN A 278 -13.78 1.21 30.05
CA GLN A 278 -14.43 2.52 29.91
C GLN A 278 -14.62 2.91 28.45
N TYR A 279 -13.65 2.58 27.60
CA TYR A 279 -13.73 2.82 26.16
C TYR A 279 -14.88 2.03 25.54
N ARG A 280 -15.04 0.75 25.91
CA ARG A 280 -16.18 -0.08 25.47
C ARG A 280 -17.52 0.47 25.94
N GLU A 281 -17.63 0.83 27.22
CA GLU A 281 -18.85 1.40 27.79
C GLU A 281 -19.27 2.69 27.06
N GLN A 282 -18.32 3.57 26.77
CA GLN A 282 -18.60 4.78 26.01
C GLN A 282 -19.15 4.46 24.61
N LEU A 283 -18.54 3.50 23.91
CA LEU A 283 -18.99 3.10 22.58
C LEU A 283 -20.39 2.49 22.57
N GLN A 284 -20.75 1.72 23.60
CA GLN A 284 -22.08 1.14 23.75
C GLN A 284 -23.13 2.24 23.99
N ASN A 285 -22.81 3.22 24.82
CA ASN A 285 -23.70 4.35 25.10
C ASN A 285 -23.90 5.30 23.90
N GLU A 286 -22.95 5.34 22.96
CA GLU A 286 -23.07 6.12 21.70
C GLU A 286 -23.91 5.40 20.63
N GLN A 287 -24.20 4.11 20.81
CA GLN A 287 -25.00 3.28 19.90
C GLN A 287 -26.46 3.10 20.34
N GLU A 288 -26.81 3.51 21.57
CA GLU A 288 -28.18 3.55 22.12
C GLU A 288 -28.87 4.89 21.87
#